data_AF-A0A4P2R1W5-F1
#
_entry.id   AF-A0A4P2R1W5-F1
#
_cell.length_a   1.000
_cell.length_b   1.000
_cell.length_c   1.000
_cell.angle_alpha   90.00
_cell.angle_beta   90.00
_cell.angle_gamma   90.00
#
_symmetry.space_group_name_H-M   'P 1'
#
loop_
_entity.id
_entity.type
_entity.pdbx_description
1 polymer ?
#
loop_
_entity_poly.entity_id
_entity_poly.type
_entity_poly.pdbx_seq_one_letter_code
_entity_poly.pdbx_strand_id
1 'polypeptide(L)'
;MRRKPSILLSSAALLLAAGAGDALASGPRPAASAPSFLDGGRRVAVERLGPAALAASRGALSPLRLRYPDGRTIHASVGATAIVKVEPGAEGELAGAGLEVVRPLMPSIGLWLVRDSGGGDGLDVAERLQGAARPAFLREAIPDLHVRLKARGAPFTPDDPRLPGQWYFDDLRMEEAWGRTRGDAATSIVVIDTGCDLDHPDLAAKMDPGLDVIDGDDDPTYRSGAEGVNHGTACAGLIAADTDNGVGIAGGCPECRLRCVRLLDEEPQPISASVDAFEFALEVNAAVVSNSWGYAEPMPVPRVVEDAIGRLFDAGRDGKGALVLFAAGNDDREIDDDEIQAARGVLNVGAVNHLEEETPFTNRGSSLDLVAPTGTLSTDIAGREGDSPDDYTSLFGGTSSACPVAAGVAALLVSAAPERTAGELYDVLIRTARPAPFALPDERGHDPIFGYGIIDPVAALREVLGDEPPPPPPQEGGEDEQAGCACAAAGAPSGERRGLAVAALLGLAAAARRRWAAGARRGA
;
A
#
# COMPACT_ATOMS: atom_id res chain seq x y z
N MET A 1 18.66 -7.82 57.06
CA MET A 1 19.30 -6.60 57.62
C MET A 1 18.88 -5.42 56.75
N ARG A 2 17.69 -4.84 56.92
CA ARG A 2 17.35 -3.62 57.69
C ARG A 2 18.13 -2.34 57.33
N ARG A 3 17.40 -1.47 56.61
CA ARG A 3 17.17 -0.01 56.80
C ARG A 3 18.09 1.03 56.13
N LYS A 4 17.45 1.84 55.26
CA LYS A 4 17.65 3.28 54.95
C LYS A 4 17.78 4.15 56.25
N PRO A 5 18.00 5.50 56.26
CA PRO A 5 18.01 6.51 55.18
C PRO A 5 19.06 7.67 55.29
N SER A 6 19.09 8.49 54.23
CA SER A 6 19.21 9.97 54.07
C SER A 6 19.75 10.94 55.16
N ILE A 7 20.20 12.10 54.65
CA ILE A 7 20.36 13.48 55.22
C ILE A 7 21.84 13.87 55.42
N LEU A 8 22.46 14.71 54.57
CA LEU A 8 22.42 16.19 54.42
C LEU A 8 23.34 16.97 55.41
N LEU A 9 24.13 17.89 54.81
CA LEU A 9 24.87 19.05 55.36
C LEU A 9 26.10 18.82 56.26
N SER A 10 27.27 19.33 55.85
CA SER A 10 27.71 20.71 56.17
C SER A 10 29.24 20.85 56.18
N SER A 11 29.72 21.97 55.63
CA SER A 11 30.92 22.74 56.03
C SER A 11 32.30 22.07 55.87
N ALA A 12 33.22 22.54 55.03
CA ALA A 12 33.88 23.84 54.91
C ALA A 12 35.37 23.71 55.31
N ALA A 13 36.22 24.06 54.34
CA ALA A 13 37.50 24.76 54.44
C ALA A 13 38.67 24.16 55.24
N LEU A 14 39.78 23.91 54.52
CA LEU A 14 41.11 24.49 54.84
C LEU A 14 42.00 24.36 53.58
N LEU A 15 42.22 25.41 52.80
CA LEU A 15 43.31 26.40 52.90
C LEU A 15 44.72 25.80 52.76
N LEU A 16 45.36 26.06 51.61
CA LEU A 16 46.68 26.68 51.59
C LEU A 16 46.93 27.37 50.24
N ALA A 17 47.34 28.62 50.38
CA ALA A 17 47.52 29.64 49.36
C ALA A 17 49.00 29.77 48.98
N ALA A 18 49.25 30.20 47.74
CA ALA A 18 50.34 31.06 47.23
C ALA A 18 50.51 30.75 45.73
N GLY A 19 50.61 31.68 44.79
CA GLY A 19 50.68 33.13 44.78
C GLY A 19 50.61 33.58 43.32
N ALA A 20 50.19 34.82 43.10
CA ALA A 20 49.75 35.39 41.83
C ALA A 20 50.86 35.57 40.77
N GLY A 21 50.44 35.54 39.50
CA GLY A 21 51.19 36.03 38.34
C GLY A 21 50.27 36.09 37.11
N ASP A 22 50.03 37.30 36.62
CA ASP A 22 49.07 37.70 35.60
C ASP A 22 48.93 36.77 34.37
N ALA A 23 47.69 36.35 34.09
CA ALA A 23 47.28 35.90 32.76
C ALA A 23 45.95 36.58 32.41
N LEU A 24 46.04 37.56 31.52
CA LEU A 24 44.91 38.23 30.86
C LEU A 24 43.90 37.19 30.35
N ALA A 25 42.65 37.37 30.73
CA ALA A 25 41.52 36.57 30.31
C ALA A 25 41.39 36.56 28.77
N SER A 26 41.75 35.45 28.14
CA SER A 26 41.22 35.10 26.82
C SER A 26 39.82 34.51 27.04
N GLY A 27 38.78 35.31 26.76
CA GLY A 27 37.39 34.85 26.79
C GLY A 27 37.15 33.64 25.86
N PRO A 28 36.03 32.92 26.05
CA PRO A 28 35.69 31.76 25.24
C PRO A 28 35.59 32.15 23.76
N ARG A 29 36.33 31.44 22.91
CA ARG A 29 36.27 31.53 21.45
C ARG A 29 34.81 31.24 21.04
N PRO A 30 34.14 32.09 20.24
CA PRO A 30 32.78 31.81 19.79
C PRO A 30 32.77 30.47 19.04
N ALA A 31 31.81 29.61 19.37
CA ALA A 31 31.57 28.37 18.63
C ALA A 31 31.43 28.71 17.14
N ALA A 32 32.20 28.05 16.28
CA ALA A 32 32.04 28.19 14.83
C ALA A 32 30.58 27.87 14.49
N SER A 33 29.91 28.81 13.82
CA SER A 33 28.54 28.58 13.34
C SER A 33 28.51 27.33 12.47
N ALA A 34 27.49 26.49 12.63
CA ALA A 34 27.28 25.35 11.75
C ALA A 34 27.24 25.80 10.28
N PRO A 35 27.81 25.02 9.35
CA PRO A 35 27.89 25.43 7.95
C PRO A 35 26.49 25.65 7.36
N SER A 36 26.36 26.67 6.52
CA SER A 36 25.09 27.02 5.89
C SER A 36 25.27 27.73 4.55
N PHE A 37 24.23 27.72 3.73
CA PHE A 37 24.15 28.54 2.51
C PHE A 37 22.73 29.11 2.33
N LEU A 38 22.59 30.05 1.40
CA LEU A 38 21.34 30.69 1.00
C LEU A 38 20.85 30.08 -0.32
N ASP A 39 19.58 29.70 -0.35
CA ASP A 39 18.83 29.21 -1.53
C ASP A 39 17.53 30.02 -1.65
N GLY A 40 17.45 30.89 -2.66
CA GLY A 40 16.30 31.77 -2.87
C GLY A 40 16.03 32.68 -1.67
N GLY A 41 17.09 33.11 -0.97
CA GLY A 41 17.01 33.91 0.26
C GLY A 41 16.72 33.13 1.54
N ARG A 42 16.49 31.81 1.46
CA ARG A 42 16.29 30.94 2.63
C ARG A 42 17.64 30.42 3.12
N ARG A 43 17.89 30.54 4.42
CA ARG A 43 19.09 29.94 5.04
C ARG A 43 18.88 28.45 5.26
N VAL A 44 19.68 27.62 4.61
CA VAL A 44 19.69 26.17 4.75
C VAL A 44 20.86 25.78 5.65
N ALA A 45 20.56 25.15 6.78
CA ALA A 45 21.59 24.62 7.68
C ALA A 45 22.10 23.28 7.16
N VAL A 46 23.40 23.03 7.30
CA VAL A 46 24.06 21.82 6.78
C VAL A 46 24.77 21.07 7.89
N GLU A 47 24.61 19.76 7.91
CA GLU A 47 25.36 18.82 8.74
C GLU A 47 26.13 17.87 7.81
N ARG A 48 27.46 17.75 7.98
CA ARG A 48 28.29 16.80 7.22
C ARG A 48 28.23 15.42 7.89
N LEU A 49 27.88 14.37 7.16
CA LEU A 49 27.61 13.04 7.70
C LEU A 49 28.75 12.04 7.40
N GLY A 50 29.92 12.18 8.04
CA GLY A 50 31.03 11.25 7.82
C GLY A 50 32.38 11.80 8.31
N PRO A 51 33.46 10.99 8.27
CA PRO A 51 34.78 11.43 8.72
C PRO A 51 35.20 12.71 7.98
N ALA A 52 35.62 13.68 8.79
CA ALA A 52 35.79 15.08 8.43
C ALA A 52 36.71 15.31 7.21
N ALA A 53 36.30 16.28 6.39
CA ALA A 53 37.10 17.37 5.83
C ALA A 53 38.55 17.06 5.36
N LEU A 54 38.83 17.44 4.10
CA LEU A 54 40.11 17.37 3.38
C LEU A 54 40.55 15.99 2.87
N ALA A 55 39.93 15.56 1.76
CA ALA A 55 40.64 14.78 0.74
C ALA A 55 40.06 15.10 -0.65
N ALA A 56 40.33 16.31 -1.13
CA ALA A 56 40.15 16.64 -2.53
C ALA A 56 41.12 15.79 -3.37
N SER A 57 40.62 14.77 -4.07
CA SER A 57 40.93 14.57 -5.49
C SER A 57 40.01 13.48 -6.08
N ARG A 58 39.45 13.76 -7.26
CA ARG A 58 38.91 12.76 -8.20
C ARG A 58 37.60 12.03 -7.82
N GLY A 59 36.51 12.79 -7.63
CA GLY A 59 35.16 12.28 -7.94
C GLY A 59 34.35 11.64 -6.79
N ALA A 60 34.82 11.69 -5.54
CA ALA A 60 34.04 11.21 -4.39
C ALA A 60 33.07 12.29 -3.88
N LEU A 61 31.83 11.90 -3.60
CA LEU A 61 30.78 12.76 -3.04
C LEU A 61 30.80 12.71 -1.51
N SER A 62 30.69 13.87 -0.86
CA SER A 62 30.60 13.95 0.61
C SER A 62 29.13 14.02 1.06
N PRO A 63 28.64 13.10 1.89
CA PRO A 63 27.25 13.08 2.34
C PRO A 63 26.93 14.24 3.29
N LEU A 64 25.75 14.83 3.11
CA LEU A 64 25.21 15.96 3.85
C LEU A 64 23.78 15.67 4.33
N ARG A 65 23.39 16.30 5.43
CA ARG A 65 22.01 16.51 5.83
C ARG A 65 21.70 18.01 5.79
N LEU A 66 20.71 18.39 4.98
CA LEU A 66 20.22 19.75 4.86
C LEU A 66 19.00 19.93 5.76
N ARG A 67 18.90 21.06 6.46
CA ARG A 67 17.73 21.42 7.27
C ARG A 67 17.20 22.79 6.85
N TYR A 68 15.94 22.81 6.44
CA TYR A 68 15.24 24.02 6.02
C TYR A 68 14.56 24.73 7.21
N PRO A 69 14.28 26.04 7.10
CA PRO A 69 13.62 26.81 8.16
C PRO A 69 12.24 26.29 8.58
N ASP A 70 11.56 25.57 7.69
CA ASP A 70 10.25 24.95 7.93
C ASP A 70 10.33 23.56 8.60
N GLY A 71 11.53 23.14 9.01
CA GLY A 71 11.76 21.86 9.69
C GLY A 71 12.05 20.69 8.76
N ARG A 72 11.88 20.83 7.44
CA ARG A 72 12.19 19.76 6.48
C ARG A 72 13.67 19.42 6.49
N THR A 73 13.97 18.13 6.37
CA THR A 73 15.32 17.60 6.33
C THR A 73 15.53 16.79 5.06
N ILE A 74 16.64 17.02 4.35
CA ILE A 74 16.97 16.34 3.08
C ILE A 74 18.36 15.73 3.17
N HIS A 75 18.50 14.48 2.72
CA HIS A 75 19.79 13.84 2.49
C HIS A 75 20.32 14.23 1.10
N ALA A 76 21.54 14.72 1.06
CA ALA A 76 22.22 15.11 -0.17
C ALA A 76 23.69 14.68 -0.12
N SER A 77 24.43 14.91 -1.19
CA SER A 77 25.89 14.92 -1.16
C SER A 77 26.44 16.11 -1.93
N VAL A 78 27.69 16.46 -1.68
CA VAL A 78 28.36 17.58 -2.37
C VAL A 78 29.68 17.11 -2.97
N GLY A 79 29.96 17.59 -4.18
CA GLY A 79 31.23 17.41 -4.89
C GLY A 79 32.07 18.69 -4.88
N ALA A 80 33.01 18.79 -5.82
CA ALA A 80 33.94 19.94 -5.91
C ALA A 80 33.34 21.19 -6.59
N THR A 81 32.08 21.15 -6.99
CA THR A 81 31.44 22.18 -7.83
C THR A 81 30.36 22.95 -7.08
N ALA A 82 30.18 24.21 -7.49
CA ALA A 82 29.09 25.07 -7.05
C ALA A 82 28.42 25.72 -8.26
N ILE A 83 27.15 26.11 -8.08
CA ILE A 83 26.36 26.83 -9.07
C ILE A 83 26.30 28.28 -8.65
N VAL A 84 26.73 29.18 -9.52
CA VAL A 84 26.66 30.62 -9.28
C VAL A 84 25.75 31.30 -10.30
N LYS A 85 24.98 32.27 -9.81
CA LYS A 85 24.23 33.23 -10.62
C LYS A 85 24.90 34.58 -10.53
N VAL A 86 25.32 35.12 -11.66
CA VAL A 86 25.94 36.44 -11.76
C VAL A 86 25.08 37.39 -12.58
N GLU A 87 25.37 38.68 -12.49
CA GLU A 87 24.81 39.66 -13.42
C GLU A 87 25.16 39.30 -14.87
N PRO A 88 24.23 39.49 -15.83
CA PRO A 88 24.52 39.26 -17.24
C PRO A 88 25.76 40.05 -17.69
N GLY A 89 26.74 39.36 -18.27
CA GLY A 89 28.01 39.96 -18.74
C GLY A 89 29.11 40.04 -17.68
N ALA A 90 28.86 39.63 -16.43
CA ALA A 90 29.84 39.67 -15.34
C ALA A 90 30.63 38.36 -15.18
N GLU A 91 30.52 37.40 -16.11
CA GLU A 91 31.23 36.12 -16.04
C GLU A 91 32.76 36.26 -16.01
N GLY A 92 33.31 37.34 -16.58
CA GLY A 92 34.74 37.65 -16.54
C GLY A 92 35.27 37.94 -15.13
N GLU A 93 34.38 38.28 -14.18
CA GLU A 93 34.76 38.58 -12.80
C GLU A 93 34.93 37.33 -11.92
N LEU A 94 34.44 36.16 -12.37
CA LEU A 94 34.50 34.90 -11.62
C LEU A 94 35.94 34.48 -11.30
N ALA A 95 36.86 34.64 -12.25
CA ALA A 95 38.28 34.33 -12.04
C ALA A 95 38.90 35.21 -10.93
N GLY A 96 38.52 36.49 -10.87
CA GLY A 96 38.94 37.42 -9.82
C GLY A 96 38.42 37.05 -8.43
N ALA A 97 37.32 36.31 -8.35
CA ALA A 97 36.76 35.77 -7.11
C ALA A 97 37.34 34.40 -6.69
N GLY A 98 38.40 33.94 -7.38
CA GLY A 98 39.05 32.66 -7.11
C GLY A 98 38.24 31.45 -7.59
N LEU A 99 37.44 31.62 -8.64
CA LEU A 99 36.59 30.58 -9.20
C LEU A 99 37.06 30.23 -10.62
N GLU A 100 37.17 28.94 -10.89
CA GLU A 100 37.36 28.42 -12.24
C GLU A 100 36.00 28.02 -12.81
N VAL A 101 35.67 28.54 -14.00
CA VAL A 101 34.44 28.15 -14.71
C VAL A 101 34.64 26.75 -15.28
N VAL A 102 33.86 25.78 -14.79
CA VAL A 102 33.86 24.41 -15.29
C VAL A 102 33.15 24.36 -16.64
N ARG A 103 31.93 24.92 -16.68
CA ARG A 103 31.13 25.08 -17.90
C ARG A 103 29.96 26.04 -17.68
N PRO A 104 29.42 26.66 -18.74
CA PRO A 104 28.12 27.31 -18.67
C PRO A 104 27.00 26.32 -18.27
N LEU A 105 26.03 26.80 -17.46
CA LEU A 105 24.78 26.07 -17.19
C LEU A 105 23.63 26.68 -17.98
N MET A 106 23.38 27.96 -17.78
CA MET A 106 22.36 28.71 -18.52
C MET A 106 22.77 30.19 -18.61
N PRO A 107 23.71 30.53 -19.51
CA PRO A 107 24.29 31.88 -19.58
C PRO A 107 23.28 32.99 -19.84
N SER A 108 22.15 32.69 -20.50
CA SER A 108 21.07 33.63 -20.75
C SER A 108 20.45 34.22 -19.47
N ILE A 109 20.63 33.55 -18.33
CA ILE A 109 20.22 34.04 -17.01
C ILE A 109 21.42 34.12 -16.03
N GLY A 110 22.64 34.13 -16.55
CA GLY A 110 23.87 34.29 -15.78
C GLY A 110 24.26 33.09 -14.92
N LEU A 111 23.83 31.87 -15.26
CA LEU A 111 24.16 30.66 -14.49
C LEU A 111 25.41 29.94 -15.01
N TRP A 112 26.32 29.67 -14.08
CA TRP A 112 27.61 29.02 -14.35
C TRP A 112 27.89 27.93 -13.33
N LEU A 113 28.46 26.82 -13.81
CA LEU A 113 29.05 25.81 -12.96
C LEU A 113 30.50 26.16 -12.73
N VAL A 114 30.89 26.32 -11.47
CA VAL A 114 32.24 26.72 -11.07
C VAL A 114 32.83 25.73 -10.10
N ARG A 115 34.16 25.80 -9.94
CA ARG A 115 34.90 25.12 -8.88
C ARG A 115 35.81 26.11 -8.18
N ASP A 116 36.17 25.80 -6.95
CA ASP A 116 37.14 26.59 -6.20
C ASP A 116 38.55 26.40 -6.78
N SER A 117 39.21 27.50 -7.16
CA SER A 117 40.61 27.43 -7.60
C SER A 117 41.55 27.03 -6.44
N GLY A 118 41.11 27.22 -5.19
CA GLY A 118 41.83 26.86 -3.96
C GLY A 118 41.65 25.41 -3.49
N GLY A 119 40.77 24.63 -4.15
CA GLY A 119 40.58 23.21 -3.84
C GLY A 119 39.52 22.88 -2.78
N GLY A 120 38.66 23.84 -2.40
CA GLY A 120 37.46 23.58 -1.58
C GLY A 120 36.33 22.86 -2.32
N ASP A 121 35.35 22.35 -1.57
CA ASP A 121 34.14 21.73 -2.14
C ASP A 121 33.06 22.78 -2.47
N GLY A 122 31.97 22.33 -3.09
CA GLY A 122 30.87 23.19 -3.49
C GLY A 122 30.20 23.97 -2.35
N LEU A 123 30.19 23.39 -1.15
CA LEU A 123 29.61 24.03 0.02
C LEU A 123 30.53 25.13 0.54
N ASP A 124 31.84 24.87 0.57
CA ASP A 124 32.84 25.86 0.97
C ASP A 124 32.80 27.10 0.05
N VAL A 125 32.60 26.89 -1.26
CA VAL A 125 32.41 27.98 -2.23
C VAL A 125 31.16 28.78 -1.94
N ALA A 126 30.02 28.12 -1.77
CA ALA A 126 28.74 28.78 -1.53
C ALA A 126 28.75 29.61 -0.24
N GLU A 127 29.28 29.05 0.85
CA GLU A 127 29.40 29.74 2.13
C GLU A 127 30.32 30.96 2.03
N ARG A 128 31.49 30.80 1.39
CA ARG A 128 32.45 31.90 1.19
C ARG A 128 31.86 33.05 0.39
N LEU A 129 31.22 32.75 -0.74
CA LEU A 129 30.69 33.75 -1.67
C LEU A 129 29.47 34.51 -1.12
N GLN A 130 28.77 33.94 -0.14
CA GLN A 130 27.61 34.55 0.50
C GLN A 130 27.93 35.18 1.86
N GLY A 131 29.18 35.11 2.31
CA GLY A 131 29.65 35.73 3.55
C GLY A 131 29.76 37.26 3.46
N ALA A 132 30.42 37.85 4.46
CA ALA A 132 30.55 39.30 4.61
C ALA A 132 31.25 40.02 3.43
N ALA A 133 32.01 39.29 2.61
CA ALA A 133 32.74 39.80 1.44
C ALA A 133 32.09 39.39 0.10
N ARG A 134 30.76 39.29 0.06
CA ARG A 134 30.01 38.92 -1.15
C ARG A 134 30.31 39.87 -2.32
N PRO A 135 30.76 39.36 -3.48
CA PRO A 135 31.00 40.20 -4.66
C PRO A 135 29.72 40.86 -5.18
N ALA A 136 29.81 42.11 -5.65
CA ALA A 136 28.65 42.88 -6.12
C ALA A 136 27.96 42.27 -7.35
N PHE A 137 28.74 41.62 -8.22
CA PHE A 137 28.25 40.94 -9.42
C PHE A 137 27.48 39.64 -9.12
N LEU A 138 27.60 39.09 -7.91
CA LEU A 138 27.03 37.80 -7.54
C LEU A 138 25.58 37.98 -7.07
N ARG A 139 24.65 37.28 -7.73
CA ARG A 139 23.24 37.19 -7.34
C ARG A 139 22.93 35.99 -6.46
N GLU A 140 23.56 34.86 -6.70
CA GLU A 140 23.35 33.64 -5.91
C GLU A 140 24.54 32.69 -6.04
N ALA A 141 24.77 31.86 -5.03
CA ALA A 141 25.79 30.81 -5.06
C ALA A 141 25.34 29.62 -4.21
N ILE A 142 24.98 28.51 -4.83
CA ILE A 142 24.57 27.29 -4.11
C ILE A 142 25.59 26.17 -4.35
N PRO A 143 25.80 25.25 -3.40
CA PRO A 143 26.55 24.04 -3.69
C PRO A 143 25.87 23.27 -4.83
N ASP A 144 26.66 22.63 -5.70
CA ASP A 144 26.15 21.70 -6.71
C ASP A 144 25.78 20.39 -6.00
N LEU A 145 24.55 20.34 -5.48
CA LEU A 145 24.06 19.25 -4.64
C LEU A 145 23.69 18.04 -5.48
N HIS A 146 24.20 16.88 -5.06
CA HIS A 146 23.78 15.58 -5.53
C HIS A 146 22.61 15.12 -4.66
N VAL A 147 21.40 15.28 -5.18
CA VAL A 147 20.16 14.82 -4.56
C VAL A 147 19.59 13.64 -5.33
N ARG A 148 18.93 12.71 -4.63
CA ARG A 148 18.23 11.61 -5.29
C ARG A 148 16.96 12.16 -5.93
N LEU A 149 16.90 12.16 -7.25
CA LEU A 149 15.68 12.46 -7.99
C LEU A 149 14.78 11.21 -7.99
N LYS A 150 13.53 11.34 -7.54
CA LYS A 150 12.52 10.28 -7.69
C LYS A 150 11.83 10.52 -9.04
N ALA A 151 11.98 9.61 -9.99
CA ALA A 151 11.09 9.55 -11.14
C ALA A 151 9.69 9.20 -10.61
N ARG A 152 8.66 10.02 -10.91
CA ARG A 152 7.27 9.66 -10.59
C ARG A 152 6.80 8.60 -11.59
N GLY A 153 6.28 7.47 -11.10
CA GLY A 153 5.28 6.66 -11.79
C GLY A 153 5.69 5.96 -13.10
N ALA A 154 6.89 5.37 -13.19
CA ALA A 154 7.05 4.28 -14.14
C ALA A 154 6.35 3.04 -13.56
N PRO A 155 5.52 2.31 -14.32
CA PRO A 155 5.01 1.01 -13.89
C PRO A 155 6.18 0.11 -13.46
N PHE A 156 5.95 -0.69 -12.43
CA PHE A 156 6.85 -1.76 -12.03
C PHE A 156 6.25 -3.06 -12.56
N THR A 157 6.95 -3.69 -13.49
CA THR A 157 6.61 -5.00 -14.04
C THR A 157 7.56 -6.03 -13.42
N PRO A 158 7.09 -6.88 -12.49
CA PRO A 158 7.87 -7.99 -11.96
C PRO A 158 8.36 -8.97 -13.04
N ASP A 159 9.46 -9.66 -12.79
CA ASP A 159 10.01 -10.68 -13.72
C ASP A 159 9.40 -12.10 -13.57
N ASP A 160 8.34 -12.23 -12.77
CA ASP A 160 7.60 -13.47 -12.51
C ASP A 160 7.04 -14.08 -13.81
N PRO A 161 7.41 -15.32 -14.16
CA PRO A 161 7.09 -15.93 -15.45
C PRO A 161 5.59 -16.17 -15.68
N ARG A 162 4.77 -16.21 -14.62
CA ARG A 162 3.32 -16.42 -14.71
C ARG A 162 2.50 -15.14 -14.54
N LEU A 163 3.12 -13.99 -14.29
CA LEU A 163 2.45 -12.69 -14.26
C LEU A 163 1.54 -12.44 -15.47
N PRO A 164 1.91 -12.80 -16.73
CA PRO A 164 1.00 -12.65 -17.87
C PRO A 164 -0.32 -13.42 -17.77
N GLY A 165 -0.41 -14.43 -16.90
CA GLY A 165 -1.65 -15.17 -16.59
C GLY A 165 -2.50 -14.54 -15.49
N GLN A 166 -1.98 -13.54 -14.77
CA GLN A 166 -2.69 -12.81 -13.71
C GLN A 166 -3.47 -11.62 -14.30
N TRP A 167 -4.41 -11.92 -15.20
CA TRP A 167 -5.22 -10.91 -15.90
C TRP A 167 -5.88 -9.89 -14.96
N TYR A 168 -6.24 -10.32 -13.76
CA TYR A 168 -6.88 -9.50 -12.74
C TYR A 168 -5.95 -8.42 -12.17
N PHE A 169 -4.63 -8.63 -12.18
CA PHE A 169 -3.66 -7.60 -11.82
C PHE A 169 -3.44 -6.59 -12.94
N ASP A 170 -3.61 -6.97 -14.21
CA ASP A 170 -3.67 -6.01 -15.32
C ASP A 170 -4.95 -5.16 -15.23
N ASP A 171 -6.11 -5.79 -14.99
CA ASP A 171 -7.40 -5.11 -14.83
C ASP A 171 -7.39 -4.10 -13.67
N LEU A 172 -6.79 -4.48 -12.53
CA LEU A 172 -6.59 -3.59 -11.39
C LEU A 172 -5.43 -2.59 -11.58
N ARG A 173 -4.69 -2.65 -12.70
CA ARG A 173 -3.53 -1.81 -13.01
C ARG A 173 -2.43 -1.90 -11.94
N MET A 174 -2.16 -3.10 -11.45
CA MET A 174 -1.22 -3.33 -10.35
C MET A 174 0.21 -2.90 -10.70
N GLU A 175 0.67 -3.03 -11.95
CA GLU A 175 2.00 -2.52 -12.32
C GLU A 175 2.12 -0.99 -12.12
N GLU A 176 1.05 -0.25 -12.40
CA GLU A 176 0.98 1.18 -12.10
C GLU A 176 0.95 1.45 -10.58
N ALA A 177 0.22 0.62 -9.82
CA ALA A 177 0.18 0.69 -8.35
C ALA A 177 1.55 0.41 -7.73
N TRP A 178 2.22 -0.68 -8.14
CA TRP A 178 3.55 -1.07 -7.70
C TRP A 178 4.63 -0.05 -8.05
N GLY A 179 4.44 0.69 -9.16
CA GLY A 179 5.27 1.85 -9.50
C GLY A 179 5.23 2.99 -8.48
N ARG A 180 4.24 3.02 -7.56
CA ARG A 180 4.12 4.01 -6.47
C ARG A 180 4.70 3.49 -5.17
N THR A 181 4.30 2.28 -4.78
CA THR A 181 4.76 1.54 -3.60
C THR A 181 4.62 0.05 -3.88
N ARG A 182 5.52 -0.75 -3.34
CA ARG A 182 5.44 -2.21 -3.39
C ARG A 182 5.04 -2.83 -2.05
N GLY A 183 4.79 -1.99 -1.05
CA GLY A 183 4.66 -2.43 0.34
C GLY A 183 5.91 -2.14 1.16
N ASP A 184 5.97 -2.73 2.33
CA ASP A 184 7.11 -2.69 3.24
C ASP A 184 7.08 -3.97 4.07
N ALA A 185 8.23 -4.56 4.37
CA ALA A 185 8.33 -5.79 5.14
C ALA A 185 7.83 -5.64 6.59
N ALA A 186 7.65 -4.42 7.11
CA ALA A 186 6.99 -4.17 8.39
C ALA A 186 5.46 -4.33 8.32
N THR A 187 4.87 -4.40 7.12
CA THR A 187 3.43 -4.62 6.93
C THR A 187 3.14 -6.12 6.99
N SER A 188 2.67 -6.57 8.15
CA SER A 188 2.29 -7.97 8.39
C SER A 188 0.85 -8.22 7.99
N ILE A 189 0.61 -9.27 7.20
CA ILE A 189 -0.72 -9.69 6.75
C ILE A 189 -1.00 -11.07 7.33
N VAL A 190 -2.15 -11.24 7.98
CA VAL A 190 -2.58 -12.51 8.55
C VAL A 190 -3.61 -13.16 7.65
N VAL A 191 -3.37 -14.41 7.27
CA VAL A 191 -4.29 -15.24 6.49
C VAL A 191 -4.87 -16.30 7.41
N ILE A 192 -6.15 -16.15 7.78
CA ILE A 192 -6.84 -17.11 8.64
C ILE A 192 -7.62 -18.08 7.75
N ASP A 193 -7.14 -19.32 7.63
CA ASP A 193 -7.59 -20.26 6.59
C ASP A 193 -7.26 -21.74 6.96
N THR A 194 -7.11 -22.64 5.97
CA THR A 194 -6.75 -24.07 6.12
C THR A 194 -5.30 -24.33 6.53
N GLY A 195 -4.53 -23.28 6.80
CA GLY A 195 -3.07 -23.34 6.85
C GLY A 195 -2.44 -23.10 5.48
N CYS A 196 -1.12 -22.99 5.45
CA CYS A 196 -0.37 -22.66 4.24
C CYS A 196 0.77 -23.65 3.99
N ASP A 197 1.19 -23.76 2.72
CA ASP A 197 2.46 -24.37 2.36
C ASP A 197 3.60 -23.38 2.65
N LEU A 198 4.23 -23.53 3.81
CA LEU A 198 5.30 -22.64 4.28
C LEU A 198 6.61 -22.84 3.50
N ASP A 199 6.75 -23.96 2.79
CA ASP A 199 7.93 -24.31 2.01
C ASP A 199 7.73 -24.07 0.50
N HIS A 200 6.56 -23.56 0.09
CA HIS A 200 6.28 -23.24 -1.31
C HIS A 200 7.36 -22.27 -1.85
N PRO A 201 8.00 -22.55 -3.00
CA PRO A 201 9.13 -21.76 -3.51
C PRO A 201 8.84 -20.26 -3.66
N ASP A 202 7.57 -19.94 -3.92
CA ASP A 202 7.07 -18.59 -4.15
C ASP A 202 6.48 -17.91 -2.90
N LEU A 203 6.52 -18.57 -1.74
CA LEU A 203 5.96 -18.05 -0.49
C LEU A 203 6.95 -18.13 0.68
N ALA A 204 7.84 -19.11 0.71
CA ALA A 204 8.72 -19.37 1.85
C ALA A 204 9.53 -18.14 2.26
N ALA A 205 9.98 -17.35 1.28
CA ALA A 205 10.72 -16.11 1.52
C ALA A 205 9.88 -15.01 2.18
N LYS A 206 8.55 -15.13 2.22
CA LYS A 206 7.55 -14.14 2.67
C LYS A 206 6.90 -14.50 4.00
N MET A 207 7.01 -15.76 4.42
CA MET A 207 6.39 -16.28 5.63
C MET A 207 7.15 -15.86 6.89
N ASP A 208 6.45 -15.19 7.79
CA ASP A 208 6.78 -15.04 9.21
C ASP A 208 6.13 -16.17 10.03
N PRO A 209 6.54 -16.38 11.30
CA PRO A 209 5.88 -17.35 12.18
C PRO A 209 4.36 -17.12 12.27
N GLY A 210 3.60 -18.21 12.15
CA GLY A 210 2.15 -18.22 12.23
C GLY A 210 1.64 -19.01 13.44
N LEU A 211 0.38 -19.43 13.39
CA LEU A 211 -0.28 -20.15 14.48
C LEU A 211 -1.23 -21.23 13.96
N ASP A 212 -1.15 -22.42 14.52
CA ASP A 212 -2.19 -23.43 14.41
C ASP A 212 -3.09 -23.38 15.64
N VAL A 213 -4.32 -22.88 15.48
CA VAL A 213 -5.27 -22.81 16.60
C VAL A 213 -5.99 -24.13 16.85
N ILE A 214 -5.91 -25.08 15.91
CA ILE A 214 -6.54 -26.39 16.01
C ILE A 214 -5.67 -27.30 16.88
N ASP A 215 -4.39 -27.37 16.58
CA ASP A 215 -3.41 -28.20 17.28
C ASP A 215 -2.74 -27.46 18.46
N GLY A 216 -2.83 -26.13 18.48
CA GLY A 216 -2.39 -25.28 19.58
C GLY A 216 -0.87 -25.08 19.62
N ASP A 217 -0.25 -24.93 18.45
CA ASP A 217 1.19 -24.73 18.27
C ASP A 217 1.52 -23.69 17.19
N ASP A 218 2.80 -23.38 17.01
CA ASP A 218 3.28 -22.33 16.08
C ASP A 218 3.50 -22.86 14.64
N ASP A 219 2.91 -24.01 14.26
CA ASP A 219 3.05 -24.61 12.93
C ASP A 219 1.74 -24.58 12.13
N PRO A 220 1.43 -23.46 11.43
CA PRO A 220 0.21 -23.31 10.64
C PRO A 220 0.28 -24.06 9.29
N THR A 221 1.13 -25.08 9.16
CA THR A 221 1.22 -25.87 7.93
C THR A 221 -0.11 -26.55 7.67
N TYR A 222 -0.52 -26.55 6.41
CA TYR A 222 -1.73 -27.22 5.97
C TYR A 222 -1.75 -28.71 6.38
N ARG A 223 -2.95 -29.27 6.60
CA ARG A 223 -3.09 -30.70 6.91
C ARG A 223 -3.16 -31.57 5.66
N SER A 224 -2.06 -32.25 5.34
CA SER A 224 -1.98 -33.14 4.18
C SER A 224 -3.14 -34.15 4.11
N GLY A 225 -3.78 -34.22 2.93
CA GLY A 225 -4.86 -35.15 2.62
C GLY A 225 -6.27 -34.69 3.00
N ALA A 226 -6.42 -33.53 3.64
CA ALA A 226 -7.73 -32.93 3.90
C ALA A 226 -8.35 -32.32 2.63
N GLU A 227 -9.68 -32.30 2.54
CA GLU A 227 -10.39 -31.64 1.44
C GLU A 227 -10.15 -30.12 1.44
N GLY A 228 -9.86 -29.53 0.27
CA GLY A 228 -9.68 -28.08 0.10
C GLY A 228 -8.41 -27.51 0.76
N VAL A 229 -7.46 -28.36 1.12
CA VAL A 229 -6.33 -27.98 1.98
C VAL A 229 -5.35 -26.98 1.35
N ASN A 230 -5.37 -26.84 0.02
CA ASN A 230 -4.63 -25.83 -0.74
C ASN A 230 -5.20 -24.41 -0.65
N HIS A 231 -6.40 -24.25 -0.09
CA HIS A 231 -7.14 -22.97 -0.09
C HIS A 231 -6.35 -21.83 0.58
N GLY A 232 -5.80 -22.05 1.78
CA GLY A 232 -4.98 -21.04 2.46
C GLY A 232 -3.69 -20.68 1.72
N THR A 233 -3.03 -21.67 1.11
CA THR A 233 -1.86 -21.44 0.23
C THR A 233 -2.24 -20.57 -0.97
N ALA A 234 -3.38 -20.82 -1.62
CA ALA A 234 -3.85 -20.02 -2.75
C ALA A 234 -4.24 -18.59 -2.32
N CYS A 235 -4.85 -18.41 -1.15
CA CYS A 235 -5.10 -17.09 -0.56
C CYS A 235 -3.79 -16.32 -0.34
N ALA A 236 -2.78 -16.97 0.25
CA ALA A 236 -1.49 -16.37 0.55
C ALA A 236 -0.75 -15.88 -0.72
N GLY A 237 -0.77 -16.66 -1.81
CA GLY A 237 -0.18 -16.30 -3.10
C GLY A 237 -0.74 -15.00 -3.68
N LEU A 238 -2.06 -14.86 -3.72
CA LEU A 238 -2.72 -13.65 -4.23
C LEU A 238 -2.37 -12.40 -3.41
N ILE A 239 -2.14 -12.57 -2.11
CA ILE A 239 -1.84 -11.46 -1.20
C ILE A 239 -0.39 -10.99 -1.37
N ALA A 240 0.58 -11.88 -1.26
CA ALA A 240 1.99 -11.49 -1.20
C ALA A 240 2.97 -12.62 -1.57
N ALA A 241 2.71 -13.35 -2.68
CA ALA A 241 3.75 -14.15 -3.33
C ALA A 241 5.06 -13.36 -3.53
N ASP A 242 6.18 -14.07 -3.52
CA ASP A 242 7.53 -13.52 -3.58
C ASP A 242 7.83 -12.92 -4.95
N THR A 243 7.32 -11.71 -5.16
CA THR A 243 7.31 -11.04 -6.46
C THR A 243 8.72 -10.57 -6.86
N ASP A 244 9.02 -10.60 -8.17
CA ASP A 244 10.28 -10.18 -8.79
C ASP A 244 11.48 -11.08 -8.40
N ASN A 245 11.21 -12.38 -8.20
CA ASN A 245 12.20 -13.41 -7.88
C ASN A 245 12.51 -14.37 -9.05
N GLY A 246 11.91 -14.15 -10.23
CA GLY A 246 12.02 -15.00 -11.41
C GLY A 246 11.28 -16.35 -11.33
N VAL A 247 10.39 -16.53 -10.36
CA VAL A 247 9.59 -17.73 -10.10
C VAL A 247 8.11 -17.36 -10.12
N GLY A 248 7.26 -18.30 -10.54
CA GLY A 248 5.83 -18.23 -10.23
C GLY A 248 5.08 -16.94 -10.60
N ILE A 249 4.33 -16.45 -9.62
CA ILE A 249 3.34 -15.38 -9.71
C ILE A 249 3.74 -14.18 -8.84
N ALA A 250 3.24 -13.00 -9.19
CA ALA A 250 3.29 -11.85 -8.29
C ALA A 250 2.18 -11.92 -7.23
N GLY A 251 2.39 -11.25 -6.10
CA GLY A 251 1.38 -11.01 -5.06
C GLY A 251 0.91 -9.57 -5.04
N GLY A 252 -0.28 -9.32 -4.48
CA GLY A 252 -0.86 -7.97 -4.40
C GLY A 252 0.03 -6.96 -3.68
N CYS A 253 0.71 -7.35 -2.59
CA CYS A 253 1.70 -6.54 -1.87
C CYS A 253 3.12 -7.16 -1.92
N PRO A 254 3.91 -6.90 -2.98
CA PRO A 254 5.21 -7.52 -3.23
C PRO A 254 6.23 -7.48 -2.09
N GLU A 255 6.26 -6.43 -1.27
CA GLU A 255 7.23 -6.24 -0.17
C GLU A 255 6.65 -6.58 1.22
N CYS A 256 5.36 -6.88 1.35
CA CYS A 256 4.71 -7.23 2.63
C CYS A 256 5.12 -8.63 3.15
N ARG A 257 4.83 -8.92 4.42
CA ARG A 257 5.06 -10.24 5.06
C ARG A 257 3.74 -10.96 5.34
N LEU A 258 3.76 -12.29 5.29
CA LEU A 258 2.60 -13.15 5.55
C LEU A 258 2.77 -13.89 6.87
N ARG A 259 1.67 -14.08 7.59
CA ARG A 259 1.55 -15.02 8.71
C ARG A 259 0.29 -15.84 8.49
N CYS A 260 0.42 -17.15 8.39
CA CYS A 260 -0.74 -18.01 8.25
C CYS A 260 -1.27 -18.42 9.62
N VAL A 261 -2.59 -18.53 9.69
CA VAL A 261 -3.28 -19.10 10.84
C VAL A 261 -4.14 -20.26 10.34
N ARG A 262 -3.84 -21.47 10.80
CA ARG A 262 -4.66 -22.65 10.50
C ARG A 262 -5.83 -22.68 11.46
N LEU A 263 -7.00 -22.29 10.96
CA LEU A 263 -8.30 -22.32 11.65
C LEU A 263 -9.27 -23.32 11.02
N LEU A 264 -9.07 -23.70 9.75
CA LEU A 264 -10.00 -24.59 9.03
C LEU A 264 -9.41 -25.99 8.87
N ASP A 265 -10.25 -26.99 9.06
CA ASP A 265 -9.98 -28.41 8.82
C ASP A 265 -11.33 -29.11 8.57
N GLU A 266 -11.33 -30.42 8.33
CA GLU A 266 -12.55 -31.21 8.06
C GLU A 266 -13.52 -31.24 9.27
N GLU A 267 -13.01 -31.01 10.48
CA GLU A 267 -13.78 -31.02 11.71
C GLU A 267 -14.24 -29.60 12.10
N PRO A 268 -15.48 -29.45 12.63
CA PRO A 268 -15.96 -28.16 13.14
C PRO A 268 -15.09 -27.64 14.29
N GLN A 269 -14.73 -26.37 14.23
CA GLN A 269 -13.92 -25.71 15.26
C GLN A 269 -14.77 -25.02 16.33
N PRO A 270 -14.31 -24.96 17.59
CA PRO A 270 -14.97 -24.18 18.62
C PRO A 270 -14.82 -22.67 18.35
N ILE A 271 -15.81 -21.88 18.77
CA ILE A 271 -15.76 -20.41 18.65
C ILE A 271 -14.51 -19.80 19.30
N SER A 272 -13.95 -20.43 20.33
CA SER A 272 -12.69 -19.98 20.95
C SER A 272 -11.52 -19.97 19.98
N ALA A 273 -11.46 -20.91 19.02
CA ALA A 273 -10.38 -20.94 18.03
C ALA A 273 -10.41 -19.71 17.11
N SER A 274 -11.60 -19.22 16.73
CA SER A 274 -11.74 -17.96 16.00
C SER A 274 -11.25 -16.77 16.83
N VAL A 275 -11.54 -16.75 18.13
CA VAL A 275 -11.07 -15.69 19.04
C VAL A 275 -9.54 -15.74 19.17
N ASP A 276 -8.96 -16.92 19.34
CA ASP A 276 -7.50 -17.11 19.45
C ASP A 276 -6.79 -16.68 18.16
N ALA A 277 -7.38 -16.95 16.99
CA ALA A 277 -6.87 -16.51 15.69
C ALA A 277 -6.84 -14.97 15.57
N PHE A 278 -7.91 -14.29 16.02
CA PHE A 278 -7.95 -12.82 16.02
C PHE A 278 -7.06 -12.19 17.09
N GLU A 279 -6.91 -12.83 18.25
CA GLU A 279 -5.94 -12.40 19.27
C GLU A 279 -4.51 -12.51 18.74
N PHE A 280 -4.16 -13.61 18.08
CA PHE A 280 -2.87 -13.74 17.41
C PHE A 280 -2.63 -12.61 16.41
N ALA A 281 -3.63 -12.31 15.56
CA ALA A 281 -3.53 -11.20 14.62
C ALA A 281 -3.28 -9.85 15.31
N LEU A 282 -3.82 -9.66 16.53
CA LEU A 282 -3.58 -8.47 17.33
C LEU A 282 -2.16 -8.46 17.92
N GLU A 283 -1.71 -9.59 18.48
CA GLU A 283 -0.39 -9.76 19.10
C GLU A 283 0.76 -9.55 18.10
N VAL A 284 0.58 -10.02 16.87
CA VAL A 284 1.55 -9.83 15.78
C VAL A 284 1.49 -8.45 15.13
N ASN A 285 0.60 -7.58 15.63
CA ASN A 285 0.37 -6.24 15.12
C ASN A 285 -0.01 -6.24 13.62
N ALA A 286 -0.90 -7.15 13.22
CA ALA A 286 -1.30 -7.31 11.83
C ALA A 286 -1.85 -6.00 11.25
N ALA A 287 -1.44 -5.71 10.01
CA ALA A 287 -1.96 -4.60 9.22
C ALA A 287 -3.28 -4.94 8.54
N VAL A 288 -3.36 -6.17 8.04
CA VAL A 288 -4.51 -6.70 7.32
C VAL A 288 -4.76 -8.13 7.81
N VAL A 289 -6.02 -8.48 7.99
CA VAL A 289 -6.46 -9.85 8.30
C VAL A 289 -7.41 -10.30 7.19
N SER A 290 -7.01 -11.30 6.41
CA SER A 290 -7.82 -11.85 5.32
C SER A 290 -8.50 -13.14 5.76
N ASN A 291 -9.82 -13.19 5.58
CA ASN A 291 -10.66 -14.32 5.94
C ASN A 291 -11.49 -14.75 4.74
N SER A 292 -11.20 -15.94 4.21
CA SER A 292 -11.94 -16.51 3.08
C SER A 292 -12.80 -17.69 3.53
N TRP A 293 -13.50 -17.50 4.66
CA TRP A 293 -14.37 -18.48 5.30
C TRP A 293 -15.62 -17.81 5.88
N GLY A 294 -16.62 -18.62 6.18
CA GLY A 294 -17.84 -18.23 6.88
C GLY A 294 -18.45 -19.42 7.61
N TYR A 295 -19.54 -19.20 8.34
CA TYR A 295 -20.27 -20.30 8.95
C TYR A 295 -21.02 -21.11 7.88
N ALA A 296 -21.05 -22.43 8.04
CA ALA A 296 -21.68 -23.34 7.08
C ALA A 296 -23.19 -23.08 6.90
N GLU A 297 -23.84 -22.56 7.94
CA GLU A 297 -25.22 -22.09 7.89
C GLU A 297 -25.25 -20.61 8.30
N PRO A 298 -26.13 -19.78 7.69
CA PRO A 298 -26.30 -18.40 8.11
C PRO A 298 -26.66 -18.36 9.59
N MET A 299 -25.90 -17.59 10.36
CA MET A 299 -26.15 -17.40 11.78
C MET A 299 -25.64 -16.05 12.27
N PRO A 300 -26.26 -15.48 13.32
CA PRO A 300 -25.74 -14.28 13.95
C PRO A 300 -24.31 -14.51 14.44
N VAL A 301 -23.41 -13.56 14.19
CA VAL A 301 -22.04 -13.61 14.66
C VAL A 301 -22.03 -13.69 16.19
N PRO A 302 -21.31 -14.65 16.79
CA PRO A 302 -21.17 -14.70 18.24
C PRO A 302 -20.53 -13.40 18.75
N ARG A 303 -21.15 -12.77 19.75
CA ARG A 303 -20.71 -11.48 20.29
C ARG A 303 -19.22 -11.41 20.65
N VAL A 304 -18.66 -12.52 21.13
CA VAL A 304 -17.22 -12.62 21.48
C VAL A 304 -16.30 -12.52 20.25
N VAL A 305 -16.75 -13.01 19.09
CA VAL A 305 -16.04 -12.90 17.81
C VAL A 305 -16.17 -11.48 17.26
N GLU A 306 -17.38 -10.91 17.32
CA GLU A 306 -17.62 -9.51 16.94
C GLU A 306 -16.76 -8.53 17.76
N ASP A 307 -16.69 -8.73 19.09
CA ASP A 307 -15.85 -7.92 19.98
C ASP A 307 -14.35 -8.05 19.62
N ALA A 308 -13.88 -9.25 19.21
CA ALA A 308 -12.50 -9.48 18.79
C ALA A 308 -12.16 -8.79 17.45
N ILE A 309 -13.04 -8.89 16.45
CA ILE A 309 -12.92 -8.18 15.18
C ILE A 309 -12.91 -6.66 15.41
N GLY A 310 -13.85 -6.16 16.21
CA GLY A 310 -13.90 -4.74 16.57
C GLY A 310 -12.62 -4.27 17.26
N ARG A 311 -12.03 -5.11 18.13
CA ARG A 311 -10.78 -4.80 18.82
C ARG A 311 -9.57 -4.71 17.89
N LEU A 312 -9.51 -5.55 16.85
CA LEU A 312 -8.52 -5.45 15.77
C LEU A 312 -8.68 -4.15 14.99
N PHE A 313 -9.92 -3.87 14.56
CA PHE A 313 -10.24 -2.67 13.78
C PHE A 313 -9.96 -1.37 14.53
N ASP A 314 -10.21 -1.33 15.84
CA ASP A 314 -10.04 -0.11 16.63
C ASP A 314 -8.62 0.08 17.16
N ALA A 315 -7.95 -1.01 17.53
CA ALA A 315 -6.73 -0.92 18.32
C ALA A 315 -5.62 -1.90 17.96
N GLY A 316 -5.71 -2.56 16.80
CA GLY A 316 -4.52 -3.09 16.10
C GLY A 316 -3.55 -1.97 15.71
N ARG A 317 -2.37 -2.31 15.18
CA ARG A 317 -1.37 -1.32 14.72
C ARG A 317 -1.13 -0.17 15.72
N ASP A 318 -0.88 -0.53 16.97
CA ASP A 318 -0.62 0.42 18.06
C ASP A 318 -1.71 1.52 18.22
N GLY A 319 -2.98 1.15 18.04
CA GLY A 319 -4.11 2.09 18.12
C GLY A 319 -4.53 2.71 16.78
N LYS A 320 -3.95 2.25 15.66
CA LYS A 320 -4.38 2.65 14.31
C LYS A 320 -5.43 1.72 13.71
N GLY A 321 -5.55 0.51 14.20
CA GLY A 321 -6.45 -0.50 13.67
C GLY A 321 -5.84 -1.35 12.55
N ALA A 322 -6.33 -2.58 12.44
CA ALA A 322 -6.11 -3.47 11.30
C ALA A 322 -7.33 -3.43 10.37
N LEU A 323 -7.11 -3.57 9.06
CA LEU A 323 -8.21 -3.83 8.12
C LEU A 323 -8.56 -5.33 8.19
N VAL A 324 -9.82 -5.65 8.50
CA VAL A 324 -10.30 -7.04 8.57
C VAL A 324 -11.20 -7.28 7.36
N LEU A 325 -10.79 -8.16 6.45
CA LEU A 325 -11.54 -8.47 5.24
C LEU A 325 -12.18 -9.84 5.36
N PHE A 326 -13.43 -9.95 4.89
CA PHE A 326 -14.14 -11.22 4.76
C PHE A 326 -14.66 -11.40 3.33
N ALA A 327 -14.57 -12.62 2.83
CA ALA A 327 -15.27 -13.03 1.63
C ALA A 327 -16.79 -13.04 1.86
N ALA A 328 -17.57 -12.53 0.89
CA ALA A 328 -19.03 -12.43 1.02
C ALA A 328 -19.73 -13.80 1.12
N GLY A 329 -19.13 -14.86 0.58
CA GLY A 329 -19.71 -16.20 0.51
C GLY A 329 -20.28 -16.51 -0.88
N ASN A 330 -20.64 -17.78 -1.12
CA ASN A 330 -20.84 -18.34 -2.45
C ASN A 330 -22.21 -19.03 -2.64
N ASP A 331 -23.25 -18.55 -1.94
CA ASP A 331 -24.56 -19.21 -1.85
C ASP A 331 -25.69 -18.48 -2.61
N ASP A 332 -25.39 -17.41 -3.35
CA ASP A 332 -26.36 -16.60 -4.10
C ASP A 332 -27.52 -16.05 -3.23
N ARG A 333 -27.21 -15.65 -1.99
CA ARG A 333 -28.20 -15.18 -1.01
C ARG A 333 -27.93 -13.77 -0.50
N GLU A 334 -28.93 -13.22 0.16
CA GLU A 334 -28.80 -11.98 0.93
C GLU A 334 -28.05 -12.28 2.25
N ILE A 335 -27.15 -11.37 2.64
CA ILE A 335 -26.43 -11.39 3.91
C ILE A 335 -27.27 -10.62 4.93
N ASP A 336 -27.62 -11.26 6.05
CA ASP A 336 -28.35 -10.60 7.13
C ASP A 336 -27.41 -9.66 7.93
N ASP A 337 -27.96 -8.59 8.50
CA ASP A 337 -27.21 -7.52 9.19
C ASP A 337 -26.49 -7.99 10.49
N ASP A 338 -26.79 -9.20 10.98
CA ASP A 338 -26.16 -9.78 12.17
C ASP A 338 -25.15 -10.88 11.86
N GLU A 339 -24.84 -11.14 10.59
CA GLU A 339 -23.82 -12.11 10.18
C GLU A 339 -22.40 -11.54 10.27
N ILE A 340 -21.40 -12.43 10.24
CA ILE A 340 -19.98 -12.03 10.38
C ILE A 340 -19.52 -11.08 9.27
N GLN A 341 -20.05 -11.23 8.05
CA GLN A 341 -19.74 -10.35 6.93
C GLN A 341 -20.32 -8.94 7.11
N ALA A 342 -21.36 -8.78 7.94
CA ALA A 342 -21.97 -7.49 8.27
C ALA A 342 -21.43 -6.88 9.57
N ALA A 343 -20.53 -7.58 10.27
CA ALA A 343 -20.00 -7.14 11.55
C ALA A 343 -19.22 -5.83 11.41
N ARG A 344 -19.32 -4.96 12.42
CA ARG A 344 -18.60 -3.68 12.43
C ARG A 344 -17.09 -3.88 12.26
N GLY A 345 -16.50 -3.15 11.32
CA GLY A 345 -15.05 -3.16 11.07
C GLY A 345 -14.61 -4.26 10.10
N VAL A 346 -15.54 -5.07 9.61
CA VAL A 346 -15.33 -5.95 8.47
C VAL A 346 -15.48 -5.15 7.18
N LEU A 347 -14.53 -5.35 6.27
CA LEU A 347 -14.63 -4.97 4.87
C LEU A 347 -15.07 -6.21 4.08
N ASN A 348 -16.33 -6.21 3.66
CA ASN A 348 -16.95 -7.37 3.00
C ASN A 348 -16.71 -7.35 1.48
N VAL A 349 -16.10 -8.41 0.96
CA VAL A 349 -15.61 -8.48 -0.42
C VAL A 349 -16.38 -9.50 -1.24
N GLY A 350 -17.10 -9.02 -2.24
CA GLY A 350 -17.76 -9.82 -3.27
C GLY A 350 -16.87 -10.07 -4.48
N ALA A 351 -17.39 -10.81 -5.46
CA ALA A 351 -16.64 -11.26 -6.62
C ALA A 351 -17.21 -10.76 -7.96
N VAL A 352 -16.32 -10.29 -8.85
CA VAL A 352 -16.61 -10.02 -10.26
C VAL A 352 -15.76 -10.86 -11.20
N ASN A 353 -16.33 -11.24 -12.35
CA ASN A 353 -15.61 -12.03 -13.35
C ASN A 353 -14.67 -11.16 -14.22
N HIS A 354 -13.98 -11.78 -15.18
CA HIS A 354 -13.06 -11.09 -16.11
C HIS A 354 -13.71 -10.10 -17.09
N LEU A 355 -15.04 -10.00 -17.09
CA LEU A 355 -15.81 -9.01 -17.84
C LEU A 355 -16.42 -7.94 -16.92
N GLU A 356 -16.04 -7.95 -15.63
CA GLU A 356 -16.58 -7.08 -14.58
C GLU A 356 -18.08 -7.29 -14.31
N GLU A 357 -18.61 -8.45 -14.69
CA GLU A 357 -20.01 -8.83 -14.44
C GLU A 357 -20.15 -9.47 -13.05
N GLU A 358 -21.38 -9.45 -12.55
CA GLU A 358 -21.76 -10.18 -11.34
C GLU A 358 -21.41 -11.67 -11.46
N THR A 359 -21.09 -12.28 -10.32
CA THR A 359 -20.91 -13.72 -10.24
C THR A 359 -22.17 -14.36 -9.64
N PRO A 360 -22.70 -15.44 -10.25
CA PRO A 360 -24.01 -15.99 -9.87
C PRO A 360 -24.02 -16.71 -8.51
N PHE A 361 -22.89 -16.70 -7.80
CA PHE A 361 -22.73 -17.32 -6.49
C PHE A 361 -22.51 -16.29 -5.38
N THR A 362 -22.08 -15.06 -5.68
CA THR A 362 -21.70 -14.12 -4.61
C THR A 362 -22.91 -13.80 -3.74
N ASN A 363 -22.74 -13.86 -2.43
CA ASN A 363 -23.75 -13.32 -1.53
C ASN A 363 -23.78 -11.79 -1.70
N ARG A 364 -24.96 -11.20 -1.47
CA ARG A 364 -25.31 -9.81 -1.78
C ARG A 364 -26.01 -9.14 -0.61
N GLY A 365 -26.19 -7.83 -0.67
CA GLY A 365 -26.98 -7.07 0.30
C GLY A 365 -26.33 -5.76 0.72
N SER A 366 -26.93 -5.09 1.69
CA SER A 366 -26.48 -3.79 2.20
C SER A 366 -25.11 -3.83 2.90
N SER A 367 -24.69 -5.00 3.38
CA SER A 367 -23.39 -5.20 4.03
C SER A 367 -22.24 -5.46 3.06
N LEU A 368 -22.49 -5.56 1.74
CA LEU A 368 -21.45 -5.76 0.76
C LEU A 368 -20.71 -4.45 0.48
N ASP A 369 -19.41 -4.40 0.70
CA ASP A 369 -18.66 -3.14 0.62
C ASP A 369 -18.05 -2.91 -0.75
N LEU A 370 -17.32 -3.89 -1.26
CA LEU A 370 -16.60 -3.81 -2.53
C LEU A 370 -16.63 -5.15 -3.24
N VAL A 371 -16.31 -5.12 -4.53
CA VAL A 371 -16.03 -6.33 -5.29
C VAL A 371 -14.59 -6.34 -5.80
N ALA A 372 -14.03 -7.53 -5.92
CA ALA A 372 -12.72 -7.75 -6.53
C ALA A 372 -12.78 -8.91 -7.55
N PRO A 373 -11.85 -8.97 -8.50
CA PRO A 373 -11.77 -10.05 -9.48
C PRO A 373 -11.71 -11.46 -8.85
N THR A 374 -12.40 -12.42 -9.48
CA THR A 374 -12.37 -13.86 -9.13
C THR A 374 -11.96 -14.72 -10.31
N GLY A 375 -11.60 -15.99 -10.06
CA GLY A 375 -11.12 -16.90 -11.10
C GLY A 375 -9.67 -16.56 -11.46
N THR A 376 -8.83 -16.65 -10.43
CA THR A 376 -7.47 -16.15 -10.43
C THR A 376 -6.48 -17.30 -10.63
N LEU A 377 -5.34 -16.94 -11.23
CA LEU A 377 -4.12 -17.71 -11.16
C LEU A 377 -3.44 -17.46 -9.81
N SER A 378 -3.29 -18.48 -8.98
CA SER A 378 -2.59 -18.40 -7.70
C SER A 378 -1.63 -19.58 -7.50
N THR A 379 -0.88 -19.56 -6.39
CA THR A 379 -0.14 -20.69 -5.87
C THR A 379 -1.08 -21.84 -5.52
N ASP A 380 -0.55 -23.05 -5.61
CA ASP A 380 -1.14 -24.28 -5.08
C ASP A 380 -0.15 -24.86 -4.06
N ILE A 381 -0.48 -25.97 -3.40
CA ILE A 381 0.52 -26.69 -2.60
C ILE A 381 1.62 -27.22 -3.52
N ALA A 382 2.88 -27.06 -3.13
CA ALA A 382 4.01 -27.50 -3.92
C ALA A 382 4.14 -29.04 -3.93
N GLY A 383 4.41 -29.58 -5.11
CA GLY A 383 4.66 -31.00 -5.33
C GLY A 383 3.39 -31.86 -5.37
N ARG A 384 3.52 -33.11 -4.92
CA ARG A 384 2.51 -34.16 -5.17
C ARG A 384 1.19 -33.98 -4.43
N GLU A 385 1.12 -33.03 -3.50
CA GLU A 385 -0.04 -32.79 -2.64
C GLU A 385 -0.91 -31.64 -3.15
N GLY A 386 -0.40 -30.83 -4.09
CA GLY A 386 -1.20 -29.88 -4.85
C GLY A 386 -2.15 -30.56 -5.84
N ASP A 387 -3.19 -29.81 -6.22
CA ASP A 387 -4.14 -30.17 -7.27
C ASP A 387 -3.50 -30.07 -8.67
N SER A 388 -2.47 -29.24 -8.81
CA SER A 388 -1.76 -28.95 -10.04
C SER A 388 -0.31 -29.47 -10.01
N PRO A 389 0.18 -30.08 -11.11
CA PRO A 389 1.54 -30.63 -11.17
C PRO A 389 2.64 -29.57 -11.28
N ASP A 390 2.28 -28.30 -11.43
CA ASP A 390 3.21 -27.19 -11.62
C ASP A 390 3.23 -26.21 -10.45
N ASP A 391 2.61 -26.56 -9.32
CA ASP A 391 2.53 -25.81 -8.06
C ASP A 391 1.70 -24.51 -8.14
N TYR A 392 0.93 -24.32 -9.21
CA TYR A 392 0.04 -23.17 -9.39
C TYR A 392 -1.31 -23.60 -9.96
N THR A 393 -2.38 -22.87 -9.67
CA THR A 393 -3.71 -23.17 -10.17
C THR A 393 -4.36 -21.94 -10.78
N SER A 394 -4.94 -22.09 -11.98
CA SER A 394 -5.78 -21.07 -12.62
C SER A 394 -7.27 -21.27 -12.33
N LEU A 395 -7.60 -22.17 -11.40
CA LEU A 395 -8.97 -22.55 -11.06
C LEU A 395 -9.41 -22.03 -9.70
N PHE A 396 -8.54 -21.28 -8.99
CA PHE A 396 -8.91 -20.70 -7.71
C PHE A 396 -9.93 -19.58 -7.93
N GLY A 397 -11.10 -19.72 -7.31
CA GLY A 397 -12.27 -18.91 -7.62
C GLY A 397 -13.13 -18.63 -6.41
N GLY A 398 -14.36 -18.18 -6.65
CA GLY A 398 -15.25 -17.76 -5.58
C GLY A 398 -14.84 -16.41 -4.97
N THR A 399 -15.64 -15.97 -4.00
CA THR A 399 -15.30 -14.81 -3.16
C THR A 399 -14.00 -15.03 -2.38
N SER A 400 -13.59 -16.29 -2.18
CA SER A 400 -12.29 -16.68 -1.61
C SER A 400 -11.08 -16.30 -2.46
N SER A 401 -11.23 -16.02 -3.76
CA SER A 401 -10.14 -15.44 -4.57
C SER A 401 -10.21 -13.92 -4.63
N ALA A 402 -11.41 -13.34 -4.52
CA ALA A 402 -11.61 -11.89 -4.53
C ALA A 402 -11.13 -11.23 -3.23
N CYS A 403 -11.46 -11.82 -2.07
CA CYS A 403 -11.04 -11.35 -0.75
C CYS A 403 -9.51 -11.20 -0.61
N PRO A 404 -8.67 -12.20 -0.94
CA PRO A 404 -7.21 -12.05 -0.86
C PRO A 404 -6.63 -11.09 -1.91
N VAL A 405 -7.22 -10.95 -3.10
CA VAL A 405 -6.84 -9.88 -4.05
C VAL A 405 -7.07 -8.52 -3.41
N ALA A 406 -8.25 -8.29 -2.81
CA ALA A 406 -8.55 -7.07 -2.10
C ALA A 406 -7.64 -6.86 -0.87
N ALA A 407 -7.30 -7.93 -0.15
CA ALA A 407 -6.41 -7.87 1.01
C ALA A 407 -4.98 -7.46 0.62
N GLY A 408 -4.46 -7.94 -0.52
CA GLY A 408 -3.18 -7.49 -1.08
C GLY A 408 -3.18 -5.99 -1.40
N VAL A 409 -4.26 -5.48 -2.02
CA VAL A 409 -4.44 -4.05 -2.28
C VAL A 409 -4.56 -3.24 -0.99
N ALA A 410 -5.35 -3.73 -0.02
CA ALA A 410 -5.49 -3.09 1.29
C ALA A 410 -4.13 -3.01 2.01
N ALA A 411 -3.30 -4.05 1.91
CA ALA A 411 -1.97 -4.06 2.51
C ALA A 411 -1.01 -3.07 1.84
N LEU A 412 -1.05 -2.95 0.51
CA LEU A 412 -0.32 -1.89 -0.19
C LEU A 412 -0.72 -0.50 0.32
N LEU A 413 -2.03 -0.26 0.49
CA LEU A 413 -2.55 1.01 0.95
C LEU A 413 -2.14 1.32 2.40
N VAL A 414 -2.24 0.33 3.28
CA VAL A 414 -1.74 0.42 4.66
C VAL A 414 -0.25 0.74 4.67
N SER A 415 0.54 0.05 3.86
CA SER A 415 1.98 0.27 3.80
C SER A 415 2.34 1.66 3.25
N ALA A 416 1.52 2.22 2.35
CA ALA A 416 1.71 3.55 1.80
C ALA A 416 1.44 4.67 2.82
N ALA A 417 0.52 4.44 3.74
CA ALA A 417 0.07 5.40 4.75
C ALA A 417 -0.06 4.75 6.14
N PRO A 418 1.06 4.27 6.73
CA PRO A 418 1.06 3.52 7.98
C PRO A 418 0.59 4.36 9.19
N GLU A 419 0.54 5.68 9.07
CA GLU A 419 0.02 6.59 10.09
C GLU A 419 -1.51 6.72 10.10
N ARG A 420 -2.18 6.35 9.01
CA ARG A 420 -3.64 6.39 8.89
C ARG A 420 -4.28 5.21 9.62
N THR A 421 -5.46 5.48 10.17
CA THR A 421 -6.28 4.51 10.87
C THR A 421 -6.97 3.55 9.90
N ALA A 422 -7.39 2.37 10.39
CA ALA A 422 -8.15 1.40 9.62
C ALA A 422 -9.45 2.01 9.08
N GLY A 423 -10.18 2.82 9.88
CA GLY A 423 -11.37 3.52 9.40
C GLY A 423 -11.08 4.51 8.27
N GLU A 424 -10.00 5.30 8.36
CA GLU A 424 -9.62 6.21 7.27
C GLU A 424 -9.23 5.44 5.99
N LEU A 425 -8.55 4.31 6.12
CA LEU A 425 -8.14 3.48 4.98
C LEU A 425 -9.33 2.72 4.37
N TYR A 426 -10.25 2.25 5.20
CA TYR A 426 -11.53 1.68 4.78
C TYR A 426 -12.30 2.70 3.93
N ASP A 427 -12.48 3.92 4.43
CA ASP A 427 -13.17 4.98 3.70
C ASP A 427 -12.49 5.34 2.36
N VAL A 428 -11.16 5.29 2.30
CA VAL A 428 -10.40 5.49 1.06
C VAL A 428 -10.71 4.37 0.07
N LEU A 429 -10.62 3.10 0.48
CA LEU A 429 -10.91 1.95 -0.39
C LEU A 429 -12.32 2.04 -0.97
N ILE A 430 -13.29 2.43 -0.15
CA ILE A 430 -14.70 2.58 -0.55
C ILE A 430 -14.88 3.75 -1.54
N ARG A 431 -14.43 4.95 -1.17
CA ARG A 431 -14.67 6.16 -1.99
C ARG A 431 -13.90 6.15 -3.31
N THR A 432 -12.76 5.47 -3.35
CA THR A 432 -11.91 5.41 -4.56
C THR A 432 -12.23 4.22 -5.44
N ALA A 433 -13.13 3.32 -5.02
CA ALA A 433 -13.62 2.23 -5.85
C ALA A 433 -14.15 2.75 -7.18
N ARG A 434 -13.80 2.07 -8.26
CA ARG A 434 -14.30 2.40 -9.58
C ARG A 434 -15.71 1.84 -9.75
N PRO A 435 -16.66 2.59 -10.33
CA PRO A 435 -18.00 2.09 -10.57
C PRO A 435 -17.97 0.79 -11.39
N ALA A 436 -18.72 -0.23 -10.95
CA ALA A 436 -18.90 -1.43 -11.75
C ALA A 436 -19.83 -1.12 -12.94
N PRO A 437 -19.54 -1.62 -14.16
CA PRO A 437 -20.30 -1.24 -15.37
C PRO A 437 -21.79 -1.58 -15.33
N PHE A 438 -22.17 -2.59 -14.53
CA PHE A 438 -23.53 -3.12 -14.43
C PHE A 438 -24.24 -2.74 -13.13
N ALA A 439 -23.60 -1.95 -12.26
CA ALA A 439 -24.21 -1.51 -11.00
C ALA A 439 -25.34 -0.50 -11.25
N LEU A 440 -26.36 -0.58 -10.40
CA LEU A 440 -27.47 0.36 -10.27
C LEU A 440 -27.47 0.95 -8.84
N PRO A 441 -26.49 1.82 -8.53
CA PRO A 441 -26.30 2.30 -7.17
C PRO A 441 -27.47 3.15 -6.67
N ASP A 442 -27.72 3.08 -5.37
CA ASP A 442 -28.66 3.92 -4.64
C ASP A 442 -28.14 5.37 -4.47
N GLU A 443 -28.90 6.22 -3.77
CA GLU A 443 -28.52 7.62 -3.52
C GLU A 443 -27.24 7.77 -2.70
N ARG A 444 -26.78 6.71 -2.01
CA ARG A 444 -25.54 6.67 -1.24
C ARG A 444 -24.36 6.12 -2.06
N GLY A 445 -24.59 5.75 -3.33
CA GLY A 445 -23.57 5.17 -4.19
C GLY A 445 -23.37 3.68 -3.99
N HIS A 446 -24.25 3.00 -3.25
CA HIS A 446 -24.15 1.57 -2.94
C HIS A 446 -25.08 0.75 -3.83
N ASP A 447 -24.59 -0.38 -4.32
CA ASP A 447 -25.35 -1.38 -5.05
C ASP A 447 -25.34 -2.72 -4.28
N PRO A 448 -26.48 -3.43 -4.12
CA PRO A 448 -26.51 -4.69 -3.37
C PRO A 448 -25.61 -5.81 -3.93
N ILE A 449 -25.25 -5.77 -5.21
CA ILE A 449 -24.46 -6.78 -5.92
C ILE A 449 -22.99 -6.36 -6.04
N PHE A 450 -22.73 -5.07 -6.22
CA PHE A 450 -21.37 -4.55 -6.46
C PHE A 450 -20.79 -3.75 -5.28
N GLY A 451 -21.55 -3.59 -4.19
CA GLY A 451 -21.20 -2.70 -3.10
C GLY A 451 -21.01 -1.26 -3.60
N TYR A 452 -19.91 -0.62 -3.21
CA TYR A 452 -19.51 0.69 -3.70
C TYR A 452 -18.71 0.64 -5.02
N GLY A 453 -18.44 -0.56 -5.54
CA GLY A 453 -17.77 -0.77 -6.83
C GLY A 453 -16.58 -1.73 -6.77
N ILE A 454 -15.81 -1.74 -7.85
CA ILE A 454 -14.61 -2.56 -7.99
C ILE A 454 -13.45 -1.83 -7.33
N ILE A 455 -12.65 -2.55 -6.53
CA ILE A 455 -11.47 -1.98 -5.87
C ILE A 455 -10.50 -1.33 -6.89
N ASP A 456 -9.99 -0.13 -6.62
CA ASP A 456 -9.05 0.58 -7.50
C ASP A 456 -7.76 0.95 -6.73
N PRO A 457 -6.69 0.12 -6.81
CA PRO A 457 -5.45 0.36 -6.07
C PRO A 457 -4.76 1.66 -6.49
N VAL A 458 -4.85 2.05 -7.75
CA VAL A 458 -4.19 3.25 -8.27
C VAL A 458 -4.85 4.51 -7.72
N ALA A 459 -6.20 4.56 -7.72
CA ALA A 459 -6.95 5.68 -7.18
C ALA A 459 -6.73 5.81 -5.66
N ALA A 460 -6.84 4.69 -4.93
CA ALA A 460 -6.60 4.65 -3.49
C ALA A 460 -5.19 5.15 -3.12
N LEU A 461 -4.16 4.65 -3.81
CA LEU A 461 -2.77 5.06 -3.56
C LEU A 461 -2.52 6.53 -3.89
N ARG A 462 -3.11 7.06 -4.98
CA ARG A 462 -3.00 8.49 -5.30
C ARG A 462 -3.56 9.35 -4.17
N GLU A 463 -4.70 8.96 -3.61
CA GLU A 463 -5.34 9.72 -2.53
C GLU A 463 -4.48 9.73 -1.26
N VAL A 464 -3.97 8.57 -0.82
CA VAL A 464 -3.20 8.52 0.43
C VAL A 464 -1.81 9.13 0.31
N LEU A 465 -1.18 9.04 -0.88
CA LEU A 465 0.14 9.61 -1.16
C LEU A 465 0.07 11.12 -1.50
N GLY A 466 -1.13 11.69 -1.69
CA GLY A 466 -1.31 13.09 -2.06
C GLY A 466 -0.87 13.40 -3.50
N ASP A 467 -0.93 12.40 -4.39
CA ASP A 467 -0.59 12.49 -5.81
C ASP A 467 -1.84 12.79 -6.66
N GLU A 468 -2.65 13.74 -6.23
CA GLU A 468 -3.89 14.12 -6.93
C GLU A 468 -3.56 14.71 -8.32
N PRO A 469 -4.24 14.27 -9.41
CA PRO A 469 -4.13 14.96 -10.68
C PRO A 469 -4.66 16.40 -10.52
N PRO A 470 -4.15 17.37 -11.32
CA PRO A 470 -4.70 18.72 -11.31
C PRO A 470 -6.22 18.65 -11.56
N PRO A 471 -7.02 19.50 -10.89
CA PRO A 471 -8.46 19.52 -11.11
C PRO A 471 -8.74 19.70 -12.61
N PRO A 472 -9.77 19.05 -13.16
CA PRO A 472 -10.15 19.24 -14.55
C PRO A 472 -10.33 20.74 -14.82
N PRO A 473 -9.93 21.24 -16.00
CA PRO A 473 -10.16 22.64 -16.34
C PRO A 473 -11.65 22.96 -16.17
N PRO A 474 -12.02 24.18 -15.70
CA PRO A 474 -13.41 24.57 -15.59
C PRO A 474 -14.12 24.27 -16.91
N GLN A 475 -15.22 23.53 -16.87
CA GLN A 475 -16.04 23.37 -18.06
C GLN A 475 -16.51 24.77 -18.46
N GLU A 476 -16.01 25.28 -19.59
CA GLU A 476 -16.54 26.49 -20.19
C GLU A 476 -18.03 26.23 -20.45
N GLY A 477 -18.87 27.01 -19.76
CA GLY A 477 -20.31 26.94 -19.92
C GLY A 477 -20.65 27.14 -21.39
N GLY A 478 -21.23 26.10 -22.00
CA GLY A 478 -21.82 26.21 -23.32
C GLY A 478 -22.90 27.27 -23.26
N GLU A 479 -22.67 28.36 -23.99
CA GLU A 479 -23.65 29.41 -24.20
C GLU A 479 -24.91 28.84 -24.86
N ASP A 480 -26.05 29.20 -24.29
CA ASP A 480 -27.39 28.98 -24.83
C ASP A 480 -27.51 29.61 -26.24
N GLU A 481 -27.55 28.78 -27.28
CA GLU A 481 -28.14 29.15 -28.57
C GLU A 481 -28.96 27.99 -29.14
N GLN A 482 -30.27 27.97 -28.84
CA GLN A 482 -31.29 27.99 -29.89
C GLN A 482 -32.70 28.19 -29.32
N ALA A 483 -33.10 29.46 -29.26
CA ALA A 483 -34.50 29.83 -29.35
C ALA A 483 -34.97 29.69 -30.81
N GLY A 484 -35.92 28.78 -31.03
CA GLY A 484 -37.14 29.05 -31.78
C GLY A 484 -37.04 29.20 -33.30
N CYS A 485 -37.56 28.18 -34.00
CA CYS A 485 -38.44 28.46 -35.13
C CYS A 485 -39.53 27.38 -35.22
N ALA A 486 -40.70 27.70 -34.68
CA ALA A 486 -41.93 26.95 -34.91
C ALA A 486 -42.61 27.47 -36.18
N CYS A 487 -43.06 26.57 -37.05
CA CYS A 487 -44.11 26.81 -38.04
C CYS A 487 -44.98 25.54 -38.16
N ALA A 488 -46.28 25.76 -38.35
CA ALA A 488 -47.37 24.87 -37.98
C ALA A 488 -47.71 23.73 -38.97
N ALA A 489 -48.23 22.65 -38.38
CA ALA A 489 -49.41 21.84 -38.74
C ALA A 489 -49.65 21.37 -40.20
N ALA A 490 -49.77 20.05 -40.36
CA ALA A 490 -50.91 19.43 -41.05
C ALA A 490 -50.99 17.90 -40.80
N GLY A 491 -52.14 17.43 -40.30
CA GLY A 491 -52.78 16.18 -40.73
C GLY A 491 -52.47 14.88 -39.97
N ALA A 492 -53.32 14.54 -38.99
CA ALA A 492 -53.65 13.13 -38.72
C ALA A 492 -54.69 12.65 -39.76
N PRO A 493 -54.79 11.33 -40.02
CA PRO A 493 -55.85 10.63 -39.33
C PRO A 493 -55.50 9.22 -38.82
N SER A 494 -56.29 8.87 -37.81
CA SER A 494 -56.60 7.59 -37.17
C SER A 494 -56.67 6.34 -38.07
N GLY A 495 -56.20 5.20 -37.54
CA GLY A 495 -56.53 3.87 -38.01
C GLY A 495 -56.29 2.81 -36.93
N GLU A 496 -57.36 2.23 -36.41
CA GLU A 496 -57.41 1.18 -35.38
C GLU A 496 -56.92 -0.21 -35.87
N ARG A 497 -56.34 -0.96 -34.91
CA ARG A 497 -56.43 -2.41 -34.67
C ARG A 497 -56.07 -3.40 -35.80
N ARG A 498 -55.10 -4.28 -35.51
CA ARG A 498 -55.32 -5.74 -35.28
C ARG A 498 -54.00 -6.45 -34.95
N GLY A 499 -54.00 -7.20 -33.85
CA GLY A 499 -52.91 -8.11 -33.50
C GLY A 499 -52.92 -9.37 -34.37
N LEU A 500 -51.76 -10.02 -34.46
CA LEU A 500 -51.66 -11.43 -34.79
C LEU A 500 -50.68 -12.10 -33.81
N ALA A 501 -51.24 -13.05 -33.06
CA ALA A 501 -50.53 -14.05 -32.31
C ALA A 501 -49.87 -15.06 -33.27
N VAL A 502 -48.71 -15.58 -32.88
CA VAL A 502 -48.19 -16.85 -33.42
C VAL A 502 -47.98 -17.78 -32.24
N ALA A 503 -48.79 -18.83 -32.19
CA ALA A 503 -48.68 -19.93 -31.24
C ALA A 503 -48.44 -21.24 -31.97
N ALA A 504 -47.53 -22.02 -31.37
CA ALA A 504 -47.45 -23.47 -31.29
C ALA A 504 -47.10 -24.31 -32.53
N LEU A 505 -46.04 -25.10 -32.37
CA LEU A 505 -46.11 -26.55 -32.55
C LEU A 505 -45.42 -27.27 -31.37
N LEU A 506 -46.22 -28.09 -30.69
CA LEU A 506 -45.87 -29.01 -29.61
C LEU A 506 -45.33 -30.33 -30.17
N GLY A 507 -44.44 -30.97 -29.41
CA GLY A 507 -44.01 -32.36 -29.59
C GLY A 507 -43.40 -32.92 -28.31
N LEU A 508 -44.25 -33.52 -27.48
CA LEU A 508 -43.99 -34.19 -26.19
C LEU A 508 -42.93 -35.30 -26.24
N ALA A 509 -42.16 -35.46 -25.15
CA ALA A 509 -42.35 -36.57 -24.19
C ALA A 509 -41.44 -36.41 -22.96
N ALA A 510 -42.03 -36.64 -21.78
CA ALA A 510 -41.46 -36.39 -20.47
C ALA A 510 -40.96 -37.68 -19.78
N ALA A 511 -40.13 -37.43 -18.76
CA ALA A 511 -40.02 -38.13 -17.49
C ALA A 511 -39.37 -39.52 -17.41
N ALA A 512 -38.26 -39.58 -16.67
CA ALA A 512 -38.18 -40.39 -15.45
C ALA A 512 -37.05 -39.91 -14.53
N ARG A 513 -37.42 -39.48 -13.31
CA ARG A 513 -36.53 -39.19 -12.18
C ARG A 513 -36.48 -40.42 -11.26
N ARG A 514 -35.29 -40.65 -10.69
CA ARG A 514 -34.99 -41.30 -9.38
C ARG A 514 -35.12 -42.82 -9.24
N ARG A 515 -33.98 -43.45 -8.88
CA ARG A 515 -33.70 -44.11 -7.58
C ARG A 515 -32.72 -45.25 -7.78
N TRP A 516 -31.48 -45.13 -7.31
CA TRP A 516 -30.69 -46.31 -6.91
C TRP A 516 -30.01 -46.03 -5.58
N ALA A 517 -30.64 -46.52 -4.52
CA ALA A 517 -30.01 -46.85 -3.26
C ALA A 517 -30.37 -48.30 -2.94
N ALA A 518 -29.35 -49.05 -2.52
CA ALA A 518 -29.38 -50.36 -1.87
C ALA A 518 -29.87 -51.58 -2.68
N GLY A 519 -28.92 -52.44 -3.02
CA GLY A 519 -29.16 -53.77 -3.56
C GLY A 519 -28.05 -54.77 -3.22
N ALA A 520 -27.59 -54.79 -1.96
CA ALA A 520 -26.81 -55.90 -1.45
C ALA A 520 -27.75 -57.04 -1.03
N ARG A 521 -27.67 -58.18 -1.76
CA ARG A 521 -27.70 -59.60 -1.30
C ARG A 521 -28.58 -60.52 -2.15
N ARG A 522 -27.87 -61.43 -2.86
CA ARG A 522 -28.18 -62.84 -3.21
C ARG A 522 -29.34 -63.07 -4.20
N GLY A 523 -29.21 -63.81 -5.30
CA GLY A 523 -28.16 -64.71 -5.82
C GLY A 523 -28.85 -65.75 -6.71
N ALA A 524 -28.29 -66.03 -7.89
CA ALA A 524 -28.85 -66.73 -9.06
C ALA A 524 -29.55 -65.83 -10.08
#